data_AF-A0A150SDG5-F1
#
_entry.id   AF-A0A150SDG5-F1
#
_cell.length_a   1.000
_cell.length_b   1.000
_cell.length_c   1.000
_cell.angle_alpha   90.00
_cell.angle_beta   90.00
_cell.angle_gamma   90.00
#
_symmetry.space_group_name_H-M   'P 1'
#
loop_
_entity.id
_entity.type
_entity.pdbx_description
1 polymer ?
#
loop_
_entity_poly.entity_id
_entity_poly.type
_entity_poly.pdbx_seq_one_letter_code
_entity_poly.pdbx_strand_id
1 'polypeptide(L)'
;MSAPAAQSGPRSSLGTGVTKPVGARIDWASLLGRVYREDLLACPGGGRRRLVADISESEVIVAILKHLGLPSQAPPIARARSPYCEAA
;
A
#
# COMPACT_ATOMS: atom_id res chain seq x y z
N MET A 1 51.40 3.77 2.32
CA MET A 1 50.75 3.32 1.07
C MET A 1 49.37 2.81 1.45
N SER A 2 48.32 3.56 1.12
CA SER A 2 46.93 3.16 1.36
C SER A 2 46.32 2.54 0.12
N ALA A 3 45.56 1.46 0.29
CA ALA A 3 44.19 1.30 -0.24
C ALA A 3 43.56 0.01 0.35
N PRO A 4 42.27 0.02 0.74
CA PRO A 4 41.59 -1.16 1.29
C PRO A 4 41.10 -2.09 0.18
N ALA A 5 41.10 -3.39 0.46
CA ALA A 5 40.57 -4.42 -0.44
C ALA A 5 39.05 -4.24 -0.60
N ALA A 6 38.63 -4.01 -1.85
CA ALA A 6 37.24 -3.94 -2.25
C ALA A 6 36.56 -5.31 -2.04
N GLN A 7 35.53 -5.33 -1.20
CA GLN A 7 34.70 -6.50 -0.96
C GLN A 7 33.77 -6.70 -2.17
N SER A 8 33.93 -7.82 -2.88
CA SER A 8 33.09 -8.17 -4.02
C SER A 8 31.83 -8.89 -3.55
N GLY A 9 30.75 -8.13 -3.33
CA GLY A 9 29.40 -8.70 -3.27
C GLY A 9 28.95 -9.22 -4.66
N PRO A 10 27.92 -10.07 -4.74
CA PRO A 10 27.40 -10.53 -6.02
C PRO A 10 26.87 -9.34 -6.82
N ARG A 11 27.58 -9.01 -7.90
CA ARG A 11 27.12 -8.03 -8.89
C ARG A 11 26.05 -8.68 -9.74
N SER A 12 24.79 -8.34 -9.51
CA SER A 12 23.79 -8.49 -10.56
C SER A 12 24.10 -7.50 -11.67
N SER A 13 23.74 -7.84 -12.91
CA SER A 13 24.03 -7.05 -14.11
C SER A 13 23.35 -5.66 -14.15
N LEU A 14 22.58 -5.29 -13.12
CA LEU A 14 21.82 -4.05 -13.04
C LEU A 14 22.34 -3.05 -11.98
N GLY A 15 23.50 -3.32 -11.36
CA GLY A 15 24.05 -2.45 -10.31
C GLY A 15 23.24 -2.47 -9.01
N THR A 16 23.66 -1.69 -8.01
CA THR A 16 22.95 -1.52 -6.73
C THR A 16 21.73 -0.63 -6.91
N GLY A 17 20.70 -1.16 -7.56
CA GLY A 17 19.36 -0.61 -7.63
C GLY A 17 18.38 -1.72 -7.28
N VAL A 18 17.69 -1.59 -6.15
CA VAL A 18 16.63 -2.51 -5.75
C VAL A 18 15.51 -2.43 -6.80
N THR A 19 15.51 -3.33 -7.77
CA THR A 19 14.35 -3.56 -8.63
C THR A 19 13.39 -4.46 -7.85
N LYS A 20 12.33 -3.86 -7.29
CA LYS A 20 11.25 -4.63 -6.69
C LYS A 20 10.69 -5.53 -7.81
N PRO A 21 10.68 -6.87 -7.66
CA PRO A 21 10.25 -7.73 -8.75
C PRO A 21 8.81 -7.37 -9.14
N VAL A 22 8.54 -7.32 -10.45
CA VAL A 22 7.18 -7.21 -10.98
C VAL A 22 6.40 -8.41 -10.41
N GLY A 23 5.43 -8.13 -9.54
CA GLY A 23 4.67 -9.16 -8.81
C GLY A 23 5.08 -9.39 -7.35
N ALA A 24 6.00 -8.59 -6.78
CA ALA A 24 6.23 -8.60 -5.33
C ALA A 24 4.92 -8.24 -4.60
N ARG A 25 4.34 -9.20 -3.85
CA ARG A 25 3.23 -8.88 -2.94
C ARG A 25 3.74 -7.84 -1.94
N ILE A 26 3.21 -6.64 -2.02
CA ILE A 26 3.39 -5.62 -0.99
C ILE A 26 2.38 -5.89 0.12
N ASP A 27 2.75 -5.62 1.37
CA ASP A 27 1.81 -5.73 2.46
C ASP A 27 0.65 -4.74 2.26
N TRP A 28 -0.50 -5.08 2.83
CA TRP A 28 -1.74 -4.34 2.60
C TRP A 28 -1.64 -2.88 3.05
N ALA A 29 -0.90 -2.59 4.13
CA ALA A 29 -0.69 -1.22 4.59
C ALA A 29 0.18 -0.41 3.60
N SER A 30 1.26 -1.01 3.09
CA SER A 30 2.08 -0.40 2.03
C SER A 30 1.28 -0.13 0.75
N LEU A 31 0.32 -1.01 0.40
CA LEU A 31 -0.56 -0.79 -0.75
C LEU A 31 -1.46 0.43 -0.52
N LEU A 32 -2.10 0.52 0.63
CA LEU A 32 -3.01 1.63 0.95
C LEU A 32 -2.27 2.96 1.00
N GLY A 33 -1.06 3.00 1.56
CA GLY A 33 -0.21 4.20 1.54
C GLY A 33 0.16 4.65 0.12
N ARG A 34 0.27 3.73 -0.85
CA ARG A 34 0.49 4.10 -2.26
C ARG A 34 -0.77 4.64 -2.94
N VAL A 35 -1.93 4.02 -2.68
CA VAL A 35 -3.20 4.35 -3.35
C VAL A 35 -3.79 5.65 -2.81
N TYR A 36 -3.85 5.78 -1.48
CA TYR A 36 -4.48 6.91 -0.80
C TYR A 36 -3.49 8.01 -0.42
N ARG A 37 -2.18 7.77 -0.56
CA ARG A 37 -1.11 8.68 -0.10
C ARG A 37 -1.18 9.02 1.39
N GLU A 38 -1.86 8.19 2.18
CA GLU A 38 -1.98 8.31 3.64
C GLU A 38 -1.26 7.16 4.36
N ASP A 39 -0.48 7.49 5.38
CA ASP A 39 0.21 6.50 6.20
C ASP A 39 -0.70 6.00 7.34
N LEU A 40 -1.45 4.94 7.05
CA LEU A 40 -2.41 4.35 8.01
C LEU A 40 -1.77 3.84 9.31
N LEU A 41 -0.46 3.54 9.28
CA LEU A 41 0.26 3.06 10.45
C LEU A 41 0.86 4.21 11.28
N ALA A 42 0.74 5.47 10.85
CA ALA A 42 1.21 6.62 11.62
C ALA A 42 0.24 6.87 12.78
N CYS A 43 0.74 6.91 14.02
CA CYS A 43 -0.09 7.28 15.17
C CYS A 43 -0.06 8.81 15.34
N PRO A 44 -1.21 9.49 15.51
CA PRO A 44 -1.24 10.94 15.80
C PRO A 44 -0.47 11.33 17.06
N GLY A 45 -0.43 10.44 18.07
CA GLY A 45 0.28 10.65 19.34
C GLY A 45 1.75 10.23 19.33
N GLY A 46 2.32 9.90 18.16
CA GLY A 46 3.66 9.33 18.05
C GLY A 46 3.69 7.80 18.11
N GLY A 47 4.71 7.22 17.49
CA GLY A 47 4.88 5.77 17.36
C GLY A 47 4.25 5.15 16.10
N ARG A 48 4.35 3.82 16.01
CA ARG A 48 3.90 3.02 14.86
C ARG A 48 2.71 2.14 15.26
N ARG A 49 1.57 2.30 14.59
CA ARG A 49 0.44 1.38 14.69
C ARG A 49 0.76 0.11 13.91
N ARG A 50 0.10 -1.00 14.27
CA ARG A 50 0.18 -2.28 13.57
C ARG A 50 -1.22 -2.72 13.19
N LEU A 51 -1.39 -3.28 12.01
CA LEU A 51 -2.63 -3.93 11.61
C LEU A 51 -2.77 -5.25 12.38
N VAL A 52 -3.86 -5.39 13.12
CA VAL A 52 -4.09 -6.54 14.01
C VAL A 52 -4.99 -7.59 13.33
N ALA A 53 -6.00 -7.14 12.60
CA ALA A 53 -6.94 -7.99 11.87
C ALA A 53 -7.61 -7.20 10.73
N ASP A 54 -8.13 -7.92 9.76
CA ASP A 54 -9.14 -7.43 8.80
C ASP A 54 -10.53 -7.98 9.19
N ILE A 55 -11.57 -7.20 8.88
CA ILE A 55 -12.96 -7.63 9.05
C ILE A 55 -13.53 -7.85 7.65
N SER A 56 -13.90 -9.09 7.36
CA SER A 56 -14.42 -9.50 6.04
C SER A 56 -15.91 -9.87 6.05
N GLU A 57 -16.53 -10.02 7.23
CA GLU A 57 -17.95 -10.37 7.36
C GLU A 57 -18.85 -9.14 7.14
N SER A 58 -19.77 -9.24 6.18
CA SER A 58 -20.57 -8.10 5.71
C SER A 58 -21.47 -7.53 6.81
N GLU A 59 -22.12 -8.41 7.57
CA GLU A 59 -23.04 -8.01 8.64
C GLU A 59 -22.30 -7.21 9.73
N VAL A 60 -21.08 -7.65 10.07
CA VAL A 60 -20.21 -6.99 11.06
C VAL A 60 -19.74 -5.62 10.54
N ILE A 61 -19.30 -5.55 9.28
CA ILE A 61 -18.89 -4.29 8.63
C ILE A 61 -20.05 -3.29 8.69
N VAL A 62 -21.26 -3.70 8.28
CA VAL A 62 -22.44 -2.83 8.27
C VAL A 62 -22.80 -2.36 9.68
N ALA A 63 -22.76 -3.25 10.68
CA ALA A 63 -23.05 -2.89 12.06
C ALA A 63 -22.07 -1.83 12.59
N ILE A 64 -20.76 -2.00 12.35
CA ILE A 64 -19.73 -1.05 12.75
C ILE A 64 -19.91 0.29 12.04
N LEU A 65 -20.07 0.29 10.72
CA LEU A 65 -20.22 1.53 9.95
C LEU A 65 -21.44 2.33 10.39
N LYS A 66 -22.58 1.65 10.63
CA LYS A 66 -23.78 2.29 11.19
C LYS A 66 -23.54 2.88 12.57
N HIS A 67 -22.85 2.16 13.45
CA HIS A 67 -22.51 2.65 14.79
C HIS A 67 -21.62 3.89 14.75
N LEU A 68 -20.69 3.96 13.78
CA LEU A 68 -19.82 5.11 13.57
C LEU A 68 -20.49 6.27 12.81
N GLY A 69 -21.74 6.10 12.34
CA GLY A 69 -22.42 7.10 11.51
C GLY A 69 -21.85 7.24 10.09
N LEU A 70 -21.15 6.22 9.60
CA LEU A 70 -20.57 6.18 8.25
C LEU A 70 -21.51 5.51 7.24
N PRO A 71 -21.41 5.84 5.94
CA PRO A 71 -22.16 5.14 4.89
C PRO A 71 -21.81 3.64 4.88
N SER A 72 -22.82 2.79 5.05
CA SER A 72 -22.63 1.32 5.02
C SER A 72 -22.79 0.71 3.63
N GLN A 73 -23.32 1.46 2.66
CA GLN A 73 -23.40 1.04 1.27
C GLN A 73 -22.11 1.42 0.54
N ALA A 74 -21.53 0.46 -0.16
CA ALA A 74 -20.35 0.72 -0.98
C ALA A 74 -20.69 1.73 -2.08
N PRO A 75 -19.79 2.67 -2.40
CA PRO A 75 -19.99 3.57 -3.53
C PRO A 75 -20.07 2.76 -4.83
N PRO A 76 -20.92 3.16 -5.79
CA PRO A 76 -21.02 2.49 -7.07
C PRO A 76 -19.66 2.48 -7.77
N ILE A 77 -19.23 1.31 -8.22
CA ILE A 77 -17.95 1.15 -8.94
C ILE A 77 -18.10 1.80 -10.32
N ALA A 78 -17.44 2.95 -10.51
CA ALA A 78 -17.38 3.60 -11.80
C ALA A 78 -16.51 2.79 -12.78
N ARG A 79 -16.84 2.83 -14.07
CA ARG A 79 -15.96 2.27 -15.11
C ARG A 79 -14.59 2.92 -15.03
N ALA A 80 -13.54 2.11 -15.22
CA ALA A 80 -12.19 2.62 -15.34
C ALA A 80 -12.13 3.66 -16.47
N ARG A 81 -11.51 4.80 -16.20
CA ARG A 81 -11.26 5.81 -17.24
C ARG A 81 -10.26 5.24 -18.23
N SER A 82 -10.65 5.12 -19.50
CA SER A 82 -9.70 4.79 -20.56
C SER A 82 -8.72 5.95 -20.71
N PRO A 83 -7.39 5.71 -20.72
CA PRO A 83 -6.40 6.75 -20.98
C PRO A 83 -6.53 7.34 -22.40
N TYR A 84 -7.29 6.69 -23.28
CA TYR A 84 -7.52 7.11 -24.66
C TYR A 84 -8.95 7.63 -24.91
N CYS A 85 -9.80 7.73 -23.88
CA CYS A 85 -11.09 8.38 -24.04
C CYS A 85 -10.90 9.89 -23.89
N GLU A 86 -10.38 10.51 -24.94
CA GLU A 86 -10.57 11.94 -25.15
C GLU A 86 -12.06 12.18 -25.40
N ALA A 87 -12.62 13.18 -24.72
CA ALA A 87 -14.03 13.53 -24.81
C ALA A 87 -14.31 14.07 -26.22
N ALA A 88 -15.14 13.35 -26.97
CA ALA A 88 -15.82 13.89 -28.14
C ALA A 88 -17.01 14.76 -27.72
#